data_AF-A0A195BFQ3-F1
#
_entry.id   AF-A0A195BFQ3-F1
#
_cell.length_a   1.000
_cell.length_b   1.000
_cell.length_c   1.000
_cell.angle_alpha   90.00
_cell.angle_beta   90.00
_cell.angle_gamma   90.00
#
_symmetry.space_group_name_H-M   'P 1'
#
loop_
_entity.id
_entity.type
_entity.pdbx_description
1 polymer ?
#
loop_
_entity_poly.entity_id
_entity_poly.type
_entity_poly.pdbx_seq_one_letter_code
_entity_poly.pdbx_strand_id
1 'polypeptide(L)'
;MQGTIIENLSGKKLSVLVILLIIAQIVCFLIGGLIAPTPASSQNILGTPCKVVSVNGSYDENTWFYSRGEGSCTSVDMHHFTLDTQQAYQVVYTFQMPVPRNSMQLDYSRWQQNLIGVLQVDISYTSQIEIAPRTKITLDARLAYRNKGDADNAWKPYAASVVERILDCSIDKPLEHYNYNCSVMPLFELGSLYHDYYLLNIRLPSDLDKNQGLGHVVDLWLTAINQNGGFTKVWVSLKTIYFPIVLGVLAWYWRRVYMLSRSPALLEYMLLALGSALTFLNLPLEYLTLAYDMPFMLLLGDIRQGVFYATLLSFWLVFAGEHLMEGEQTNSLKCYWRHLSAVGTGCLSLFVFDMCERGVQLRNPFYSIWVTDLGTKLAVSFQNYFVAEGQWKWDEDLQLEMTSAFFTGVYGMWNIYIIALLCLYAPSHKQWPIEPSGKYNRNIYIYFLLYRMSLKFGITHPEQIERTELSRKVAILTKFSLLYLLRMVMPNFRDILYKRK
;
A
#
# COMPACT_ATOMS: atom_id res chain seq x y z
N MET A 1 -21.97 27.54 -7.09
CA MET A 1 -21.93 26.86 -8.41
C MET A 1 -23.36 26.64 -8.91
N GLN A 2 -24.02 27.66 -9.47
CA GLN A 2 -25.36 27.47 -10.04
C GLN A 2 -25.24 26.70 -11.37
N GLY A 3 -26.12 25.72 -11.58
CA GLY A 3 -26.26 25.04 -12.87
C GLY A 3 -25.59 23.67 -13.00
N THR A 4 -25.23 23.03 -11.90
CA THR A 4 -24.68 21.66 -11.93
C THR A 4 -25.78 20.62 -12.18
N ILE A 5 -25.40 19.42 -12.59
CA ILE A 5 -26.35 18.31 -12.81
C ILE A 5 -27.09 17.97 -11.51
N ILE A 6 -26.41 17.98 -10.37
CA ILE A 6 -27.01 17.66 -9.06
C ILE A 6 -28.12 18.64 -8.65
N GLU A 7 -28.00 19.93 -8.98
CA GLU A 7 -29.05 20.93 -8.71
C GLU A 7 -30.30 20.74 -9.58
N ASN A 8 -30.14 20.16 -10.78
CA ASN A 8 -31.21 20.00 -11.77
C ASN A 8 -31.84 18.60 -11.77
N LEU A 9 -31.32 17.68 -10.95
CA LEU A 9 -31.76 16.28 -10.95
C LEU A 9 -33.02 16.11 -10.09
N SER A 10 -34.05 15.47 -10.65
CA SER A 10 -35.22 15.06 -9.86
C SER A 10 -34.83 13.99 -8.84
N GLY A 11 -35.43 14.01 -7.65
CA GLY A 11 -35.20 13.00 -6.60
C GLY A 11 -35.40 11.55 -7.06
N LYS A 12 -36.34 11.31 -8.01
CA LYS A 12 -36.53 9.98 -8.61
C LYS A 12 -35.31 9.53 -9.41
N LYS A 13 -34.74 10.43 -10.22
CA LYS A 13 -33.53 10.13 -11.02
C LYS A 13 -32.31 9.94 -10.12
N LEU A 14 -32.23 10.71 -9.03
CA LEU A 14 -31.14 10.57 -8.06
C LEU A 14 -31.22 9.21 -7.35
N SER A 15 -32.42 8.79 -6.95
CA SER A 15 -32.63 7.46 -6.33
C SER A 15 -32.20 6.33 -7.25
N VAL A 16 -32.60 6.37 -8.53
CA VAL A 16 -32.17 5.37 -9.53
C VAL A 16 -30.65 5.32 -9.67
N LEU A 17 -30.00 6.50 -9.73
CA LEU A 17 -28.54 6.58 -9.82
C LEU A 17 -27.86 5.99 -8.58
N VAL A 18 -28.35 6.30 -7.37
CA VAL A 18 -27.80 5.75 -6.12
C VAL A 18 -27.95 4.23 -6.06
N ILE A 19 -29.11 3.68 -6.46
CA ILE A 19 -29.32 2.23 -6.51
C ILE A 19 -28.32 1.58 -7.47
N LEU A 20 -28.07 2.16 -8.64
CA LEU A 20 -27.08 1.67 -9.60
C LEU A 20 -25.67 1.67 -9.01
N LEU A 21 -25.26 2.75 -8.34
CA LEU A 21 -23.94 2.82 -7.70
C LEU A 21 -23.79 1.78 -6.58
N ILE A 22 -24.85 1.53 -5.79
CA ILE A 22 -24.84 0.50 -4.75
C ILE A 22 -24.71 -0.89 -5.38
N ILE A 23 -25.43 -1.19 -6.45
CA ILE A 23 -25.30 -2.45 -7.18
C ILE A 23 -23.88 -2.63 -7.69
N ALA A 24 -23.29 -1.59 -8.32
CA ALA A 24 -21.91 -1.63 -8.79
C ALA A 24 -20.91 -1.88 -7.64
N GLN A 25 -21.15 -1.29 -6.46
CA GLN A 25 -20.34 -1.52 -5.27
C GLN A 25 -20.43 -2.95 -4.77
N ILE A 26 -21.64 -3.51 -4.69
CA ILE A 26 -21.87 -4.91 -4.29
C ILE A 26 -21.15 -5.84 -5.27
N VAL A 27 -21.23 -5.59 -6.57
CA VAL A 27 -20.50 -6.36 -7.58
C VAL A 27 -18.99 -6.34 -7.33
N CYS A 28 -18.41 -5.19 -6.96
CA CYS A 28 -16.97 -5.11 -6.65
C CYS A 28 -16.57 -5.95 -5.43
N PHE A 29 -17.42 -5.98 -4.39
CA PHE A 29 -17.22 -6.86 -3.23
C PHE A 29 -17.35 -8.34 -3.59
N LEU A 30 -18.35 -8.69 -4.41
CA LEU A 30 -18.56 -10.08 -4.87
C LEU A 30 -17.41 -10.57 -5.75
N ILE A 31 -16.85 -9.73 -6.61
CA ILE A 31 -15.67 -10.08 -7.42
C ILE A 31 -14.48 -10.44 -6.51
N GLY A 32 -14.25 -9.67 -5.44
CA GLY A 32 -13.18 -10.01 -4.49
C GLY A 32 -13.50 -11.27 -3.70
N GLY A 33 -14.68 -11.35 -3.09
CA GLY A 33 -15.02 -12.44 -2.17
C GLY A 33 -15.27 -13.80 -2.83
N LEU A 34 -15.72 -13.84 -4.09
CA LEU A 34 -16.07 -15.09 -4.79
C LEU A 34 -15.07 -15.48 -5.90
N ILE A 35 -14.38 -14.52 -6.51
CA ILE A 35 -13.49 -14.79 -7.67
C ILE A 35 -12.02 -14.65 -7.28
N ALA A 36 -11.66 -13.64 -6.48
CA ALA A 36 -10.27 -13.38 -6.13
C ALA A 36 -9.83 -14.24 -4.94
N PRO A 37 -8.73 -15.01 -5.07
CA PRO A 37 -8.17 -15.75 -3.94
C PRO A 37 -7.53 -14.78 -2.94
N THR A 38 -7.01 -15.33 -1.83
CA THR A 38 -6.22 -14.58 -0.85
C THR A 38 -5.16 -13.70 -1.53
N PRO A 39 -5.00 -12.43 -1.10
CA PRO A 39 -4.05 -11.50 -1.72
C PRO A 39 -2.59 -11.97 -1.67
N ALA A 40 -2.21 -12.67 -0.61
CA ALA A 40 -0.86 -13.19 -0.40
C ALA A 40 -0.89 -14.68 -0.06
N SER A 41 0.18 -15.37 -0.45
CA SER A 41 0.47 -16.74 -0.06
C SER A 41 1.79 -16.75 0.71
N SER A 42 1.90 -17.63 1.69
CA SER A 42 3.12 -17.81 2.49
C SER A 42 3.51 -19.28 2.51
N GLN A 43 4.80 -19.54 2.41
CA GLN A 43 5.38 -20.86 2.59
C GLN A 43 6.50 -20.79 3.64
N ASN A 44 6.51 -21.74 4.57
CA ASN A 44 7.56 -21.85 5.57
C ASN A 44 8.59 -22.86 5.08
N ILE A 45 9.86 -22.49 5.12
CA ILE A 45 10.97 -23.25 4.55
C ILE A 45 12.01 -23.44 5.65
N LEU A 46 12.29 -24.69 5.99
CA LEU A 46 13.39 -25.04 6.87
C LEU A 46 14.71 -24.91 6.09
N GLY A 47 15.67 -24.19 6.64
CA GLY A 47 17.00 -24.05 6.07
C GLY A 47 17.75 -25.37 6.13
N THR A 48 18.33 -25.81 5.01
CA THR A 48 19.19 -26.99 5.01
C THR A 48 20.63 -26.57 5.29
N PRO A 49 21.23 -26.98 6.43
CA PRO A 49 22.62 -26.69 6.75
C PRO A 49 23.56 -27.51 5.85
N CYS A 50 24.28 -26.84 4.96
CA CYS A 50 25.22 -27.44 4.02
C CYS A 50 26.66 -27.27 4.50
N LYS A 51 27.47 -28.34 4.45
CA LYS A 51 28.90 -28.25 4.76
C LYS A 51 29.69 -27.59 3.63
N VAL A 52 30.53 -26.61 3.97
CA VAL A 52 31.51 -26.01 3.08
C VAL A 52 32.77 -26.87 3.09
N VAL A 53 33.12 -27.43 1.93
CA VAL A 53 34.40 -28.14 1.74
C VAL A 53 35.44 -27.11 1.31
N SER A 54 36.35 -26.73 2.20
CA SER A 54 37.49 -25.87 1.86
C SER A 54 38.58 -26.69 1.17
N VAL A 55 39.04 -26.26 -0.01
CA VAL A 55 40.23 -26.82 -0.68
C VAL A 55 41.42 -25.91 -0.35
N ASN A 56 42.46 -26.44 0.30
CA ASN A 56 43.67 -25.68 0.69
C ASN A 56 43.41 -24.42 1.54
N GLY A 57 42.41 -24.44 2.43
CA GLY A 57 42.11 -23.31 3.33
C GLY A 57 41.47 -22.09 2.66
N SER A 58 41.20 -22.16 1.35
CA SER A 58 40.47 -21.16 0.57
C SER A 58 39.14 -21.77 0.13
N TYR A 59 38.03 -21.15 0.52
CA TYR A 59 36.71 -21.49 0.00
C TYR A 59 36.38 -20.56 -1.17
N ASP A 60 35.81 -21.10 -2.25
CA ASP A 60 35.29 -20.25 -3.32
C ASP A 60 34.00 -19.58 -2.82
N GLU A 61 34.10 -18.28 -2.57
CA GLU A 61 32.97 -17.46 -2.14
C GLU A 61 31.82 -17.46 -3.14
N ASN A 62 32.09 -17.72 -4.41
CA ASN A 62 31.09 -17.67 -5.47
C ASN A 62 30.34 -18.99 -5.65
N THR A 63 30.70 -20.05 -4.90
CA THR A 63 30.00 -21.32 -4.99
C THR A 63 28.63 -21.24 -4.32
N TRP A 64 27.59 -21.62 -5.07
CA TRP A 64 26.22 -21.70 -4.59
C TRP A 64 25.90 -23.10 -4.05
N PHE A 65 25.47 -23.15 -2.80
CA PHE A 65 24.98 -24.37 -2.15
C PHE A 65 23.47 -24.47 -2.32
N TYR A 66 22.95 -25.63 -2.71
CA TYR A 66 21.52 -25.88 -2.87
C TYR A 66 21.16 -27.28 -2.36
N SER A 67 19.93 -27.44 -1.87
CA SER A 67 19.49 -28.68 -1.24
C SER A 67 18.93 -29.70 -2.23
N ARG A 68 18.49 -29.29 -3.43
CA ARG A 68 17.83 -30.16 -4.41
C ARG A 68 18.40 -29.97 -5.82
N GLY A 69 18.60 -31.08 -6.52
CA GLY A 69 19.09 -31.13 -7.90
C GLY A 69 20.44 -31.85 -8.02
N GLU A 70 20.94 -31.99 -9.25
CA GLU A 70 22.26 -32.55 -9.49
C GLU A 70 23.34 -31.63 -8.88
N GLY A 71 24.20 -32.16 -8.01
CA GLY A 71 25.19 -31.37 -7.26
C GLY A 71 24.67 -30.78 -5.94
N SER A 72 23.58 -31.34 -5.38
CA SER A 72 23.07 -30.95 -4.06
C SER A 72 24.14 -31.04 -2.97
N CYS A 73 24.07 -30.12 -2.01
CA CYS A 73 24.99 -30.11 -0.89
C CYS A 73 24.78 -31.32 0.04
N THR A 74 25.81 -31.68 0.80
CA THR A 74 25.69 -32.64 1.90
C THR A 74 25.16 -31.92 3.14
N SER A 75 23.96 -32.33 3.58
CA SER A 75 23.34 -31.79 4.79
C SER A 75 24.08 -32.27 6.03
N VAL A 76 24.25 -31.37 7.00
CA VAL A 76 24.85 -31.67 8.31
C VAL A 76 23.76 -31.72 9.36
N ASP A 77 23.76 -32.74 10.21
CA ASP A 77 22.87 -32.74 11.37
C ASP A 77 23.44 -31.81 12.46
N MET A 78 22.74 -30.71 12.73
CA MET A 78 23.15 -29.72 13.72
C MET A 78 22.98 -30.22 15.16
N HIS A 79 22.11 -31.21 15.40
CA HIS A 79 21.89 -31.76 16.75
C HIS A 79 23.07 -32.58 17.28
N HIS A 80 23.85 -33.18 16.38
CA HIS A 80 25.02 -34.01 16.70
C HIS A 80 26.34 -33.25 16.52
N PHE A 81 26.30 -31.97 16.15
CA PHE A 81 27.49 -31.19 15.84
C PHE A 81 28.19 -30.74 17.13
N THR A 82 29.27 -31.43 17.51
CA THR A 82 30.09 -31.03 18.65
C THR A 82 30.87 -29.77 18.30
N LEU A 83 30.76 -28.77 19.18
CA LEU A 83 31.42 -27.46 19.23
C LEU A 83 32.95 -27.54 19.34
N ASP A 84 33.61 -28.43 18.58
CA ASP A 84 35.08 -28.46 18.52
C ASP A 84 35.59 -27.33 17.61
N THR A 85 35.56 -26.14 18.23
CA THR A 85 36.30 -24.87 18.06
C THR A 85 36.70 -24.29 16.70
N GLN A 86 36.50 -24.96 15.55
CA GLN A 86 36.86 -24.37 14.24
C GLN A 86 35.83 -24.56 13.12
N GLN A 87 34.69 -25.20 13.38
CA GLN A 87 33.81 -25.68 12.30
C GLN A 87 32.47 -24.95 12.14
N ALA A 88 32.09 -24.04 13.05
CA ALA A 88 30.86 -23.23 12.90
C ALA A 88 30.86 -22.34 11.65
N TYR A 89 32.04 -21.95 11.15
CA TYR A 89 32.24 -21.17 9.92
C TYR A 89 32.02 -21.97 8.62
N GLN A 90 31.88 -23.29 8.71
CA GLN A 90 31.80 -24.18 7.56
C GLN A 90 30.37 -24.60 7.23
N VAL A 91 29.35 -23.91 7.76
CA VAL A 91 27.95 -24.22 7.47
C VAL A 91 27.29 -23.05 6.74
N VAL A 92 26.61 -23.37 5.64
CA VAL A 92 25.74 -22.45 4.91
C VAL A 92 24.32 -22.97 4.99
N TYR A 93 23.41 -22.16 5.51
CA TYR A 93 21.99 -22.50 5.48
C TYR A 93 21.42 -22.13 4.12
N THR A 94 20.83 -23.11 3.45
CA THR A 94 20.30 -22.96 2.10
C THR A 94 18.79 -23.04 2.08
N PHE A 95 18.16 -22.08 1.39
CA PHE A 95 16.72 -22.00 1.22
C PHE A 95 16.40 -21.91 -0.26
N GLN A 96 15.96 -23.03 -0.83
CA GLN A 96 15.58 -23.11 -2.23
C GLN A 96 14.07 -22.90 -2.38
N MET A 97 13.70 -21.88 -3.14
CA MET A 97 12.32 -21.40 -3.34
C MET A 97 11.91 -21.53 -4.82
N PRO A 98 10.68 -21.98 -5.12
CA PRO A 98 9.66 -22.47 -4.19
C PRO A 98 9.91 -23.91 -3.70
N VAL A 99 9.20 -24.32 -2.65
CA VAL A 99 9.29 -25.68 -2.08
C VAL A 99 8.40 -26.64 -2.88
N PRO A 100 8.86 -27.86 -3.19
CA PRO A 100 8.02 -28.86 -3.86
C PRO A 100 6.85 -29.30 -2.97
N ARG A 101 5.67 -29.52 -3.56
CA ARG A 101 4.46 -29.97 -2.85
C ARG A 101 3.90 -31.20 -3.55
N ASN A 102 3.50 -32.22 -2.79
CA ASN A 102 2.96 -33.49 -3.32
C ASN A 102 3.83 -34.08 -4.44
N SER A 103 5.15 -34.16 -4.19
CA SER A 103 6.18 -34.63 -5.14
C SER A 103 6.25 -33.89 -6.50
N MET A 104 5.58 -32.74 -6.65
CA MET A 104 5.72 -31.86 -7.80
C MET A 104 6.65 -30.70 -7.48
N GLN A 105 7.60 -30.43 -8.38
CA GLN A 105 8.38 -29.20 -8.32
C GLN A 105 7.51 -28.04 -8.78
N LEU A 106 7.30 -27.07 -7.90
CA LEU A 106 6.60 -25.84 -8.21
C LEU A 106 7.57 -24.84 -8.83
N ASP A 107 7.04 -23.94 -9.65
CA ASP A 107 7.73 -22.77 -10.18
C ASP A 107 6.98 -21.51 -9.77
N TYR A 108 7.73 -20.41 -9.60
CA TYR A 108 7.10 -19.12 -9.50
C TYR A 108 6.63 -18.63 -10.88
N SER A 109 5.63 -17.76 -10.86
CA SER A 109 5.11 -17.10 -12.04
C SER A 109 5.22 -15.59 -11.88
N ARG A 110 5.46 -14.87 -12.98
CA ARG A 110 5.52 -13.40 -13.02
C ARG A 110 4.21 -12.71 -12.60
N TRP A 111 3.11 -13.46 -12.50
CA TRP A 111 1.86 -12.99 -11.91
C TRP A 111 1.94 -12.80 -10.39
N GLN A 112 2.86 -13.51 -9.74
CA GLN A 112 3.26 -13.23 -8.37
C GLN A 112 4.22 -12.06 -8.47
N GLN A 113 3.84 -10.90 -7.92
CA GLN A 113 4.52 -9.63 -8.26
C GLN A 113 5.69 -9.33 -7.35
N ASN A 114 5.65 -9.75 -6.08
CA ASN A 114 6.65 -9.46 -5.08
C ASN A 114 6.99 -10.73 -4.27
N LEU A 115 8.13 -10.68 -3.59
CA LEU A 115 8.59 -11.73 -2.68
C LEU A 115 9.20 -11.10 -1.42
N ILE A 116 8.68 -11.47 -0.26
CA ILE A 116 9.16 -11.02 1.04
C ILE A 116 9.70 -12.25 1.78
N GLY A 117 10.90 -12.15 2.33
CA GLY A 117 11.50 -13.16 3.19
C GLY A 117 11.55 -12.68 4.62
N VAL A 118 10.92 -13.45 5.52
CA VAL A 118 10.99 -13.23 6.97
C VAL A 118 11.74 -14.41 7.58
N LEU A 119 12.79 -14.14 8.35
CA LEU A 119 13.61 -15.15 9.00
C LEU A 119 13.17 -15.32 10.46
N GLN A 120 13.10 -16.56 10.90
CA GLN A 120 12.96 -16.94 12.30
C GLN A 120 14.14 -17.85 12.67
N VAL A 121 14.75 -17.57 13.81
CA VAL A 121 15.93 -18.28 14.31
C VAL A 121 15.49 -19.10 15.53
N ASP A 122 15.72 -20.41 15.48
CA ASP A 122 15.44 -21.29 16.60
C ASP A 122 16.76 -21.57 17.35
N ILE A 123 16.80 -21.14 18.61
CA ILE A 123 17.99 -21.25 19.45
C ILE A 123 17.66 -22.12 20.65
N SER A 124 18.45 -23.16 20.91
CA SER A 124 18.25 -24.04 22.05
C SER A 124 18.91 -23.49 23.31
N TYR A 125 18.19 -23.53 24.42
CA TYR A 125 18.69 -23.17 25.74
C TYR A 125 19.72 -24.20 26.25
N THR A 126 20.86 -23.70 26.71
CA THR A 126 21.90 -24.48 27.38
C THR A 126 22.37 -23.72 28.62
N SER A 127 22.52 -24.42 29.74
CA SER A 127 22.92 -23.84 31.04
C SER A 127 24.29 -23.13 31.02
N GLN A 128 25.11 -23.38 30.00
CA GLN A 128 26.45 -22.81 29.82
C GLN A 128 26.45 -21.43 29.12
N ILE A 129 25.45 -21.13 28.29
CA ILE A 129 25.39 -19.91 27.48
C ILE A 129 23.95 -19.38 27.51
N GLU A 130 23.71 -18.36 28.33
CA GLU A 130 22.44 -17.62 28.36
C GLU A 130 22.52 -16.40 27.43
N ILE A 131 21.51 -16.27 26.56
CA ILE A 131 21.44 -15.20 25.58
C ILE A 131 20.75 -13.99 26.20
N ALA A 132 21.30 -12.79 25.99
CA ALA A 132 20.64 -11.58 26.42
C ALA A 132 19.28 -11.41 25.71
N PRO A 133 18.23 -10.91 26.38
CA PRO A 133 16.89 -10.78 25.80
C PRO A 133 16.84 -10.00 24.49
N ARG A 134 17.82 -9.10 24.27
CA ARG A 134 17.98 -8.31 23.05
C ARG A 134 19.41 -8.45 22.56
N THR A 135 19.62 -9.26 21.54
CA THR A 135 20.95 -9.59 21.01
C THR A 135 21.02 -9.26 19.52
N LYS A 136 22.20 -8.87 19.03
CA LYS A 136 22.40 -8.60 17.59
C LYS A 136 22.90 -9.86 16.89
N ILE A 137 22.29 -10.18 15.76
CA ILE A 137 22.73 -11.23 14.85
C ILE A 137 23.19 -10.60 13.52
N THR A 138 24.35 -11.02 13.06
CA THR A 138 24.92 -10.65 11.76
C THR A 138 24.73 -11.81 10.80
N LEU A 139 24.14 -11.54 9.65
CA LEU A 139 23.82 -12.52 8.61
C LEU A 139 24.54 -12.10 7.33
N ASP A 140 25.39 -12.98 6.76
CA ASP A 140 25.84 -12.83 5.37
C ASP A 140 24.81 -13.53 4.48
N ALA A 141 23.93 -12.73 3.88
CA ALA A 141 22.82 -13.20 3.06
C ALA A 141 23.13 -13.00 1.58
N ARG A 142 23.03 -14.07 0.79
CA ARG A 142 23.28 -14.09 -0.65
C ARG A 142 22.09 -14.70 -1.36
N LEU A 143 21.50 -13.96 -2.29
CA LEU A 143 20.35 -14.36 -3.08
C LEU A 143 20.78 -14.60 -4.53
N ALA A 144 20.36 -15.72 -5.08
CA ALA A 144 20.55 -16.12 -6.47
C ALA A 144 19.20 -16.49 -7.11
N TYR A 145 19.18 -16.48 -8.43
CA TYR A 145 18.03 -16.89 -9.22
C TYR A 145 18.43 -17.88 -10.32
N ARG A 146 17.42 -18.59 -10.82
CA ARG A 146 17.52 -19.48 -11.97
C ARG A 146 16.21 -19.48 -12.75
N ASN A 147 16.30 -19.61 -14.08
CA ASN A 147 15.12 -19.71 -14.93
C ASN A 147 14.90 -21.15 -15.42
N LYS A 148 13.68 -21.44 -15.86
CA LYS A 148 13.33 -22.71 -16.49
C LYS A 148 14.16 -22.92 -17.76
N GLY A 149 14.84 -24.06 -17.83
CA GLY A 149 15.75 -24.42 -18.94
C GLY A 149 17.23 -24.22 -18.64
N ASP A 150 17.58 -23.50 -17.57
CA ASP A 150 18.96 -23.46 -17.05
C ASP A 150 19.29 -24.79 -16.33
N ALA A 151 20.54 -25.25 -16.40
CA ALA A 151 21.01 -26.44 -15.68
C ALA A 151 20.89 -26.28 -14.14
N ASP A 152 20.82 -27.39 -13.39
CA ASP A 152 20.60 -27.38 -11.93
C ASP A 152 21.69 -26.65 -11.13
N ASN A 153 22.91 -26.61 -11.66
CA ASN A 153 24.05 -25.93 -11.06
C ASN A 153 24.21 -24.47 -11.51
N ALA A 154 23.43 -23.99 -12.48
CA ALA A 154 23.62 -22.69 -13.14
C ALA A 154 22.92 -21.53 -12.40
N TRP A 155 23.20 -21.37 -11.10
CA TRP A 155 22.67 -20.28 -10.28
C TRP A 155 23.36 -18.95 -10.59
N LYS A 156 22.55 -17.90 -10.81
CA LYS A 156 23.04 -16.55 -11.12
C LYS A 156 22.88 -15.63 -9.90
N PRO A 157 23.88 -14.83 -9.53
CA PRO A 157 23.77 -13.91 -8.41
C PRO A 157 22.69 -12.85 -8.66
N TYR A 158 21.85 -12.58 -7.67
CA TYR A 158 20.89 -11.47 -7.66
C TYR A 158 21.41 -10.32 -6.78
N ALA A 159 21.63 -10.60 -5.50
CA ALA A 159 22.11 -9.63 -4.53
C ALA A 159 22.85 -10.34 -3.38
N ALA A 160 23.81 -9.66 -2.77
CA ALA A 160 24.50 -10.13 -1.58
C ALA A 160 24.73 -8.96 -0.64
N SER A 161 24.49 -9.16 0.66
CA SER A 161 24.74 -8.16 1.69
C SER A 161 24.95 -8.82 3.04
N VAL A 162 25.92 -8.30 3.80
CA VAL A 162 26.02 -8.58 5.23
C VAL A 162 25.06 -7.64 5.96
N VAL A 163 24.14 -8.21 6.73
CA VAL A 163 23.10 -7.46 7.43
C VAL A 163 23.09 -7.78 8.91
N GLU A 164 22.91 -6.74 9.72
CA GLU A 164 22.71 -6.87 11.15
C GLU A 164 21.21 -6.78 11.45
N ARG A 165 20.76 -7.62 12.38
CA ARG A 165 19.38 -7.67 12.88
C ARG A 165 19.39 -7.79 14.40
N ILE A 166 18.34 -7.28 15.02
CA ILE A 166 18.11 -7.41 16.45
C ILE A 166 17.17 -8.60 16.66
N LEU A 167 17.57 -9.53 17.52
CA LEU A 167 16.79 -10.65 18.00
C LEU A 167 16.29 -10.32 19.40
N ASP A 168 14.97 -10.27 19.56
CA ASP A 168 14.32 -10.23 20.86
C ASP A 168 13.86 -11.65 21.22
N CYS A 169 14.54 -12.28 22.18
CA CYS A 169 14.31 -13.66 22.58
C CYS A 169 13.88 -13.74 24.05
N SER A 170 12.92 -14.62 24.33
CA SER A 170 12.42 -14.87 25.67
C SER A 170 12.26 -16.36 25.92
N ILE A 171 12.39 -16.79 27.16
CA ILE A 171 12.17 -18.18 27.56
C ILE A 171 11.29 -18.21 28.81
N ASP A 172 10.12 -18.84 28.69
CA ASP A 172 9.17 -18.93 29.81
C ASP A 172 9.64 -19.92 30.88
N LYS A 173 10.31 -21.00 30.45
CA LYS A 173 10.84 -22.06 31.31
C LYS A 173 12.23 -22.48 30.82
N PRO A 174 13.31 -22.14 31.56
CA PRO A 174 14.68 -22.49 31.20
C PRO A 174 14.95 -23.97 31.50
N LEU A 175 14.44 -24.84 30.63
CA LEU A 175 14.70 -26.28 30.63
C LEU A 175 15.79 -26.57 29.57
N GLU A 176 16.71 -27.48 29.87
CA GLU A 176 17.74 -27.88 28.90
C GLU A 176 17.08 -28.40 27.61
N HIS A 177 17.63 -27.99 26.47
CA HIS A 177 17.12 -28.28 25.11
C HIS A 177 15.76 -27.69 24.74
N TYR A 178 15.17 -26.82 25.57
CA TYR A 178 14.01 -26.02 25.15
C TYR A 178 14.45 -24.85 24.28
N ASN A 179 13.67 -24.53 23.26
CA ASN A 179 13.97 -23.42 22.36
C ASN A 179 13.54 -22.09 22.97
N TYR A 180 14.36 -21.05 22.77
CA TYR A 180 13.96 -19.67 22.99
C TYR A 180 12.82 -19.31 22.04
N ASN A 181 11.85 -18.54 22.54
CA ASN A 181 10.85 -17.89 21.71
C ASN A 181 11.41 -16.55 21.23
N CYS A 182 11.96 -16.54 20.01
CA CYS A 182 12.55 -15.38 19.38
C CYS A 182 11.58 -14.69 18.41
N SER A 183 11.64 -13.37 18.33
CA SER A 183 10.87 -12.59 17.36
C SER A 183 11.32 -12.88 15.92
N VAL A 184 10.36 -12.84 15.00
CA VAL A 184 10.63 -12.93 13.56
C VAL A 184 11.26 -11.64 13.04
N MET A 185 12.18 -11.73 12.08
CA MET A 185 12.87 -10.57 11.51
C MET A 185 12.69 -10.45 10.00
N PRO A 186 12.47 -9.25 9.44
CA PRO A 186 12.45 -9.05 7.99
C PRO A 186 13.87 -9.22 7.42
N LEU A 187 14.02 -10.13 6.47
CA LEU A 187 15.31 -10.42 5.85
C LEU A 187 15.47 -9.68 4.52
N PHE A 188 14.54 -9.88 3.59
CA PHE A 188 14.58 -9.24 2.28
C PHE A 188 13.18 -8.96 1.71
N GLU A 189 13.10 -7.99 0.82
CA GLU A 189 11.89 -7.67 0.04
C GLU A 189 12.27 -7.40 -1.43
N LEU A 190 11.69 -8.18 -2.34
CA LEU A 190 11.82 -8.01 -3.77
C LEU A 190 10.54 -7.36 -4.32
N GLY A 191 10.71 -6.21 -4.98
CA GLY A 191 9.62 -5.50 -5.64
C GLY A 191 9.18 -6.09 -6.98
N SER A 192 9.93 -7.07 -7.50
CA SER A 192 9.54 -7.88 -8.66
C SER A 192 9.94 -9.34 -8.45
N LEU A 193 9.01 -10.26 -8.68
CA LEU A 193 9.27 -11.69 -8.71
C LEU A 193 9.24 -12.15 -10.19
N TYR A 194 10.38 -11.98 -10.87
CA TYR A 194 10.48 -12.21 -12.31
C TYR A 194 10.96 -13.61 -12.71
N HIS A 195 11.90 -14.18 -11.94
CA HIS A 195 12.50 -15.49 -12.17
C HIS A 195 11.68 -16.65 -11.59
N ASP A 196 11.89 -17.84 -12.14
CA ASP A 196 11.09 -19.03 -11.79
C ASP A 196 11.55 -19.68 -10.47
N TYR A 197 12.86 -19.62 -10.18
CA TYR A 197 13.48 -20.20 -8.99
C TYR A 197 14.42 -19.21 -8.30
N TYR A 198 14.42 -19.25 -6.98
CA TYR A 198 15.32 -18.46 -6.13
C TYR A 198 16.04 -19.35 -5.14
N LEU A 199 17.26 -18.97 -4.80
CA LEU A 199 18.10 -19.64 -3.81
C LEU A 199 18.66 -18.58 -2.87
N LEU A 200 18.44 -18.76 -1.58
CA LEU A 200 19.00 -17.90 -0.55
C LEU A 200 19.99 -18.73 0.27
N ASN A 201 21.22 -18.22 0.35
CA ASN A 201 22.28 -18.75 1.19
C ASN A 201 22.53 -17.78 2.34
N ILE A 202 22.47 -18.28 3.56
CA ILE A 202 22.74 -17.51 4.77
C ILE A 202 23.95 -18.12 5.47
N ARG A 203 24.91 -17.27 5.82
CA ARG A 203 26.04 -17.62 6.69
C ARG A 203 26.00 -16.78 7.94
N LEU A 204 26.45 -17.37 9.04
CA LEU A 204 26.60 -16.72 10.35
C LEU A 204 28.09 -16.47 10.61
N PRO A 205 28.64 -15.31 10.21
CA PRO A 205 30.04 -15.00 10.46
C PRO A 205 30.28 -14.83 11.97
N SER A 206 31.27 -15.54 12.52
CA SER A 206 31.62 -15.50 13.94
C SER A 206 32.96 -14.80 14.19
N ASP A 207 33.27 -13.75 13.41
CA ASP A 207 34.48 -12.93 13.58
C ASP A 207 34.60 -12.35 15.01
N LEU A 208 35.77 -11.80 15.38
CA LEU A 208 36.14 -11.35 16.74
C LEU A 208 35.14 -10.41 17.45
N ASP A 209 34.19 -9.79 16.75
CA ASP A 209 33.15 -8.93 17.35
C ASP A 209 31.70 -9.33 16.94
N LYS A 210 31.54 -10.33 16.07
CA LYS A 210 30.24 -10.66 15.46
C LYS A 210 29.72 -12.00 15.97
N ASN A 211 28.42 -12.06 16.25
CA ASN A 211 27.71 -13.29 16.60
C ASN A 211 28.26 -14.04 17.83
N GLN A 212 28.97 -13.35 18.72
CA GLN A 212 29.42 -13.91 19.99
C GLN A 212 28.24 -14.05 20.96
N GLY A 213 28.15 -15.19 21.64
CA GLY A 213 27.13 -15.41 22.66
C GLY A 213 25.71 -15.66 22.13
N LEU A 214 25.55 -16.02 20.84
CA LEU A 214 24.25 -16.39 20.26
C LEU A 214 23.69 -17.74 20.73
N GLY A 215 24.38 -18.44 21.64
CA GLY A 215 24.00 -19.79 22.07
C GLY A 215 24.13 -20.81 20.93
N HIS A 216 23.42 -21.93 21.07
CA HIS A 216 23.40 -22.99 20.07
C HIS A 216 22.21 -22.81 19.11
N VAL A 217 22.49 -22.28 17.92
CA VAL A 217 21.49 -22.12 16.84
C VAL A 217 21.22 -23.49 16.23
N VAL A 218 19.98 -23.97 16.40
CA VAL A 218 19.59 -25.30 15.91
C VAL A 218 19.17 -25.18 14.45
N ASP A 219 18.14 -24.38 14.19
CA ASP A 219 17.47 -24.28 12.90
C ASP A 219 17.21 -22.83 12.52
N LEU A 220 17.14 -22.60 11.21
CA LEU A 220 16.69 -21.34 10.63
C LEU A 220 15.45 -21.60 9.76
N TRP A 221 14.38 -20.87 10.03
CA TRP A 221 13.14 -20.93 9.26
C TRP A 221 12.97 -19.66 8.43
N LEU A 222 12.70 -19.83 7.15
CA LEU A 222 12.36 -18.73 6.24
C LEU A 222 10.89 -18.83 5.86
N THR A 223 10.12 -17.81 6.21
CA THR A 223 8.77 -17.61 5.71
C THR A 223 8.84 -16.74 4.45
N ALA A 224 8.65 -17.35 3.29
CA ALA A 224 8.60 -16.67 2.01
C ALA A 224 7.15 -16.32 1.68
N ILE A 225 6.85 -15.02 1.59
CA ILE A 225 5.52 -14.46 1.33
C ILE A 225 5.53 -13.84 -0.05
N ASN A 226 4.59 -14.23 -0.90
CA ASN A 226 4.44 -13.65 -2.23
C ASN A 226 3.00 -13.28 -2.52
N GLN A 227 2.80 -12.24 -3.34
CA GLN A 227 1.47 -11.90 -3.81
C GLN A 227 0.91 -13.01 -4.69
N ASN A 228 -0.35 -13.37 -4.46
CA ASN A 228 -0.98 -14.46 -5.17
C ASN A 228 -1.27 -14.08 -6.63
N GLY A 229 -0.80 -14.89 -7.58
CA GLY A 229 -0.98 -14.62 -9.01
C GLY A 229 -2.44 -14.57 -9.45
N GLY A 230 -3.33 -15.34 -8.79
CA GLY A 230 -4.77 -15.27 -9.05
C GLY A 230 -5.37 -13.92 -8.64
N PHE A 231 -4.99 -13.43 -7.46
CA PHE A 231 -5.40 -12.11 -6.99
C PHE A 231 -4.89 -11.01 -7.91
N THR A 232 -3.61 -11.07 -8.32
CA THR A 232 -3.03 -10.11 -9.28
C THR A 232 -3.81 -10.06 -10.58
N LYS A 233 -4.22 -11.21 -11.14
CA LYS A 233 -5.03 -11.25 -12.38
C LYS A 233 -6.35 -10.49 -12.21
N VAL A 234 -7.08 -10.73 -11.11
CA VAL A 234 -8.33 -10.02 -10.84
C VAL A 234 -8.08 -8.53 -10.62
N TRP A 235 -7.04 -8.19 -9.87
CA TRP A 235 -6.66 -6.80 -9.57
C TRP A 235 -6.34 -5.99 -10.82
N VAL A 236 -5.48 -6.52 -11.70
CA VAL A 236 -5.12 -5.87 -12.96
C VAL A 236 -6.30 -5.83 -13.93
N SER A 237 -7.18 -6.84 -13.92
CA SER A 237 -8.41 -6.83 -14.72
C SER A 237 -9.36 -5.71 -14.29
N LEU A 238 -9.55 -5.52 -12.99
CA LEU A 238 -10.34 -4.41 -12.45
C LEU A 238 -9.77 -3.06 -12.87
N LYS A 239 -8.44 -2.87 -12.77
CA LYS A 239 -7.74 -1.67 -13.27
C LYS A 239 -8.01 -1.43 -14.76
N THR A 240 -7.92 -2.48 -15.56
CA THR A 240 -8.12 -2.44 -17.02
C THR A 240 -9.56 -2.05 -17.40
N ILE A 241 -10.56 -2.46 -16.61
CA ILE A 241 -11.96 -2.07 -16.84
C ILE A 241 -12.20 -0.62 -16.41
N TYR A 242 -11.75 -0.23 -15.21
CA TYR A 242 -12.01 1.10 -14.68
C TYR A 242 -11.22 2.20 -15.38
N PHE A 243 -10.02 1.92 -15.87
CA PHE A 243 -9.16 2.89 -16.56
C PHE A 243 -9.85 3.62 -17.73
N PRO A 244 -10.37 2.93 -18.77
CA PRO A 244 -11.03 3.60 -19.88
C PRO A 244 -12.36 4.27 -19.46
N ILE A 245 -13.08 3.71 -18.49
CA ILE A 245 -14.33 4.29 -17.98
C ILE A 245 -14.05 5.65 -17.32
N VAL A 246 -13.11 5.68 -16.37
CA VAL A 246 -12.74 6.91 -15.67
C VAL A 246 -12.17 7.94 -16.63
N LEU A 247 -11.29 7.52 -17.55
CA LEU A 247 -10.74 8.41 -18.57
C LEU A 247 -11.82 9.01 -19.48
N GLY A 248 -12.80 8.20 -19.91
CA GLY A 248 -13.95 8.66 -20.70
C GLY A 248 -14.82 9.66 -19.94
N VAL A 249 -15.12 9.40 -18.67
CA VAL A 249 -15.89 10.32 -17.80
C VAL A 249 -15.12 11.62 -17.55
N LEU A 250 -13.80 11.54 -17.32
CA LEU A 250 -12.95 12.71 -17.12
C LEU A 250 -12.89 13.58 -18.38
N ALA A 251 -12.68 12.98 -19.55
CA ALA A 251 -12.68 13.69 -20.82
C ALA A 251 -14.04 14.32 -21.13
N TRP A 252 -15.15 13.61 -20.84
CA TRP A 252 -16.49 14.14 -20.94
C TRP A 252 -16.71 15.33 -19.99
N TYR A 253 -16.31 15.20 -18.73
CA TYR A 253 -16.40 16.28 -17.73
C TYR A 253 -15.62 17.51 -18.17
N TRP A 254 -14.37 17.34 -18.60
CA TRP A 254 -13.53 18.44 -19.09
C TRP A 254 -14.14 19.13 -20.31
N ARG A 255 -14.66 18.34 -21.27
CA ARG A 255 -15.36 18.88 -22.44
C ARG A 255 -16.57 19.74 -22.03
N ARG A 256 -17.34 19.30 -21.01
CA ARG A 256 -18.49 20.08 -20.51
C ARG A 256 -18.05 21.38 -19.86
N VAL A 257 -17.00 21.36 -19.04
CA VAL A 257 -16.45 22.55 -18.38
C VAL A 257 -15.90 23.55 -19.40
N TYR A 258 -15.18 23.09 -20.41
CA TYR A 258 -14.59 23.96 -21.43
C TYR A 258 -15.61 24.68 -22.30
N MET A 259 -16.78 24.07 -22.52
CA MET A 259 -17.83 24.68 -23.34
C MET A 259 -18.60 25.81 -22.62
N LEU A 260 -18.35 26.06 -21.33
CA LEU A 260 -18.93 27.20 -20.62
C LEU A 260 -18.18 28.49 -20.98
N SER A 261 -18.91 29.59 -21.14
CA SER A 261 -18.33 30.92 -21.44
C SER A 261 -17.60 31.57 -20.25
N ARG A 262 -17.66 30.97 -19.05
CA ARG A 262 -16.96 31.43 -17.85
C ARG A 262 -15.64 30.70 -17.65
N SER A 263 -14.69 31.31 -16.94
CA SER A 263 -13.52 30.59 -16.44
C SER A 263 -13.94 29.50 -15.44
N PRO A 264 -13.31 28.31 -15.45
CA PRO A 264 -13.66 27.23 -14.54
C PRO A 264 -13.50 27.64 -13.07
N ALA A 265 -14.41 27.14 -12.22
CA ALA A 265 -14.35 27.37 -10.78
C ALA A 265 -13.23 26.54 -10.13
N LEU A 266 -12.80 26.95 -8.93
CA LEU A 266 -11.77 26.24 -8.18
C LEU A 266 -12.12 24.76 -7.95
N LEU A 267 -13.36 24.47 -7.56
CA LEU A 267 -13.86 23.10 -7.36
C LEU A 267 -13.85 22.26 -8.65
N GLU A 268 -14.08 22.87 -9.82
CA GLU A 268 -13.99 22.17 -11.12
C GLU A 268 -12.52 21.78 -11.42
N TYR A 269 -11.56 22.67 -11.13
CA TYR A 269 -10.13 22.35 -11.23
C TYR A 269 -9.70 21.25 -10.26
N MET A 270 -10.19 21.28 -9.01
CA MET A 270 -9.88 20.24 -8.02
C MET A 270 -10.47 18.87 -8.42
N LEU A 271 -11.68 18.84 -8.99
CA LEU A 271 -12.28 17.61 -9.52
C LEU A 271 -11.51 17.06 -10.73
N LEU A 272 -10.99 17.92 -11.61
CA LEU A 272 -10.12 17.49 -12.71
C LEU A 272 -8.81 16.91 -12.20
N ALA A 273 -8.18 17.54 -11.20
CA ALA A 273 -6.97 17.02 -10.57
C ALA A 273 -7.24 15.66 -9.91
N LEU A 274 -8.36 15.52 -9.19
CA LEU A 274 -8.76 14.28 -8.53
C LEU A 274 -9.07 13.16 -9.54
N GLY A 275 -9.80 13.47 -10.62
CA GLY A 275 -10.06 12.52 -11.69
C GLY A 275 -8.78 12.09 -12.42
N SER A 276 -7.84 13.03 -12.65
CA SER A 276 -6.54 12.72 -13.25
C SER A 276 -5.67 11.84 -12.34
N ALA A 277 -5.66 12.11 -11.03
CA ALA A 277 -4.96 11.29 -10.05
C ALA A 277 -5.55 9.86 -9.98
N LEU A 278 -6.87 9.71 -10.04
CA LEU A 278 -7.51 8.39 -10.13
C LEU A 278 -7.18 7.67 -11.44
N THR A 279 -7.21 8.36 -12.58
CA THR A 279 -6.76 7.78 -13.86
C THR A 279 -5.31 7.31 -13.77
N PHE A 280 -4.43 8.09 -13.14
CA PHE A 280 -3.04 7.69 -12.89
C PHE A 280 -2.95 6.48 -11.96
N LEU A 281 -3.83 6.32 -10.97
CA LEU A 281 -3.90 5.14 -10.09
C LEU A 281 -4.41 3.87 -10.81
N ASN A 282 -5.32 4.03 -11.77
CA ASN A 282 -5.94 2.92 -12.50
C ASN A 282 -5.14 2.41 -13.70
N LEU A 283 -4.11 3.15 -14.14
CA LEU A 283 -3.26 2.73 -15.25
C LEU A 283 -2.67 1.31 -15.00
N PRO A 284 -2.95 0.30 -15.84
CA PRO A 284 -2.54 -1.08 -15.57
C PRO A 284 -1.07 -1.33 -15.98
N LEU A 285 -0.14 -0.65 -15.31
CA LEU A 285 1.32 -0.77 -15.54
C LEU A 285 1.86 -2.16 -15.17
N GLU A 286 1.14 -2.89 -14.32
CA GLU A 286 1.46 -4.23 -13.89
C GLU A 286 1.56 -5.24 -15.05
N TYR A 287 0.91 -4.99 -16.19
CA TYR A 287 1.12 -5.86 -17.36
C TYR A 287 2.55 -5.81 -17.88
N LEU A 288 3.24 -4.68 -17.72
CA LEU A 288 4.63 -4.54 -18.16
C LEU A 288 5.55 -5.46 -17.34
N THR A 289 5.21 -5.78 -16.08
CA THR A 289 6.03 -6.63 -15.20
C THR A 289 6.05 -8.09 -15.65
N LEU A 290 5.11 -8.49 -16.50
CA LEU A 290 5.11 -9.82 -17.10
C LEU A 290 6.16 -9.97 -18.21
N ALA A 291 6.53 -8.86 -18.84
CA ALA A 291 7.51 -8.81 -19.92
C ALA A 291 8.90 -8.42 -19.42
N TYR A 292 8.98 -7.41 -18.54
CA TYR A 292 10.23 -6.84 -18.04
C TYR A 292 10.34 -6.95 -16.53
N ASP A 293 11.56 -7.20 -16.04
CA ASP A 293 11.86 -7.10 -14.61
C ASP A 293 11.86 -5.62 -14.20
N MET A 294 10.95 -5.26 -13.28
CA MET A 294 10.76 -3.88 -12.80
C MET A 294 10.66 -3.87 -11.27
N PRO A 295 11.80 -3.84 -10.56
CA PRO A 295 11.81 -3.89 -9.09
C PRO A 295 11.20 -2.63 -8.45
N PHE A 296 11.08 -1.52 -9.17
CA PHE A 296 10.51 -0.25 -8.68
C PHE A 296 8.97 -0.22 -8.62
N MET A 297 8.28 -1.31 -8.97
CA MET A 297 6.82 -1.31 -9.06
C MET A 297 6.11 -1.08 -7.74
N LEU A 298 6.65 -1.58 -6.62
CA LEU A 298 6.08 -1.30 -5.29
C LEU A 298 6.14 0.20 -4.97
N LEU A 299 7.32 0.80 -5.11
CA LEU A 299 7.54 2.23 -4.88
C LEU A 299 6.64 3.09 -5.79
N LEU A 300 6.53 2.74 -7.08
CA LEU A 300 5.65 3.44 -8.01
C LEU A 300 4.17 3.30 -7.60
N GLY A 301 3.79 2.14 -7.09
CA GLY A 301 2.46 1.88 -6.52
C GLY A 301 2.13 2.82 -5.36
N ASP A 302 3.05 2.97 -4.40
CA ASP A 302 2.85 3.85 -3.24
C ASP A 302 2.80 5.31 -3.67
N ILE A 303 3.68 5.75 -4.57
CA ILE A 303 3.66 7.12 -5.10
C ILE A 303 2.32 7.42 -5.75
N ARG A 304 1.78 6.49 -6.55
CA ARG A 304 0.46 6.65 -7.20
C ARG A 304 -0.66 6.76 -6.18
N GLN A 305 -0.67 5.91 -5.16
CA GLN A 305 -1.65 5.95 -4.08
C GLN A 305 -1.53 7.22 -3.23
N GLY A 306 -0.30 7.62 -2.88
CA GLY A 306 0.00 8.84 -2.12
C GLY A 306 -0.46 10.10 -2.86
N VAL A 307 -0.22 10.20 -4.16
CA VAL A 307 -0.73 11.31 -5.00
C VAL A 307 -2.26 11.35 -5.00
N PHE A 308 -2.92 10.20 -5.13
CA PHE A 308 -4.38 10.10 -5.06
C PHE A 308 -4.92 10.54 -3.70
N TYR A 309 -4.35 10.06 -2.59
CA TYR A 309 -4.80 10.45 -1.25
C TYR A 309 -4.53 11.92 -0.95
N ALA A 310 -3.39 12.47 -1.39
CA ALA A 310 -3.06 13.88 -1.24
C ALA A 310 -4.08 14.78 -1.96
N THR A 311 -4.43 14.42 -3.21
CA THR A 311 -5.42 15.15 -4.01
C THR A 311 -6.84 15.00 -3.45
N LEU A 312 -7.21 13.82 -2.96
CA LEU A 312 -8.52 13.57 -2.34
C LEU A 312 -8.70 14.37 -1.04
N LEU A 313 -7.71 14.36 -0.14
CA LEU A 313 -7.76 15.14 1.10
C LEU A 313 -7.79 16.63 0.82
N SER A 314 -7.01 17.10 -0.16
CA SER A 314 -7.04 18.49 -0.61
C SER A 314 -8.40 18.87 -1.17
N PHE A 315 -9.02 18.00 -1.96
CA PHE A 315 -10.38 18.19 -2.47
C PHE A 315 -11.40 18.29 -1.34
N TRP A 316 -11.38 17.39 -0.35
CA TRP A 316 -12.32 17.45 0.78
C TRP A 316 -12.18 18.71 1.62
N LEU A 317 -10.95 19.17 1.86
CA LEU A 317 -10.68 20.41 2.59
C LEU A 317 -11.26 21.63 1.88
N VAL A 318 -11.01 21.76 0.57
CA VAL A 318 -11.53 22.86 -0.24
C VAL A 318 -13.04 22.75 -0.39
N PHE A 319 -13.57 21.56 -0.62
CA PHE A 319 -15.00 21.30 -0.75
C PHE A 319 -15.78 21.71 0.50
N ALA A 320 -15.30 21.29 1.68
CA ALA A 320 -15.89 21.68 2.96
C ALA A 320 -15.78 23.19 3.18
N GLY A 321 -14.61 23.78 2.89
CA GLY A 321 -14.37 25.22 2.99
C GLY A 321 -15.36 26.06 2.18
N GLU A 322 -15.54 25.72 0.90
CA GLU A 322 -16.45 26.47 0.01
C GLU A 322 -17.93 26.39 0.43
N HIS A 323 -18.36 25.31 1.09
CA HIS A 323 -19.75 25.13 1.54
C HIS A 323 -20.02 25.65 2.95
N LEU A 324 -18.99 25.85 3.78
CA LEU A 324 -19.11 26.33 5.17
C LEU A 324 -18.79 27.82 5.33
N MET A 325 -17.97 28.41 4.45
CA MET A 325 -17.62 29.82 4.53
C MET A 325 -18.75 30.70 3.96
N GLU A 326 -19.68 31.08 4.84
CA GLU A 326 -20.62 32.19 4.61
C GLU A 326 -19.84 33.52 4.68
N GLY A 327 -19.28 33.97 3.55
CA GLY A 327 -18.62 35.27 3.48
C GLY A 327 -17.92 35.52 2.15
N GLU A 328 -17.94 36.77 1.72
CA GLU A 328 -17.42 37.32 0.45
C GLU A 328 -15.87 37.30 0.38
N GLN A 329 -15.23 36.18 0.71
CA GLN A 329 -13.80 35.98 0.48
C GLN A 329 -13.57 35.27 -0.86
N THR A 330 -12.72 35.88 -1.68
CA THR A 330 -12.40 35.50 -3.05
C THR A 330 -11.99 34.03 -3.19
N ASN A 331 -12.49 33.37 -4.23
CA ASN A 331 -12.27 31.97 -4.65
C ASN A 331 -10.79 31.61 -4.99
N SER A 332 -9.83 31.99 -4.15
CA SER A 332 -8.40 31.78 -4.39
C SER A 332 -7.84 30.71 -3.46
N LEU A 333 -7.03 29.81 -4.03
CA LEU A 333 -6.26 28.80 -3.29
C LEU A 333 -5.43 29.39 -2.14
N LYS A 334 -5.05 30.67 -2.23
CA LYS A 334 -4.29 31.37 -1.18
C LYS A 334 -5.00 31.38 0.17
N CYS A 335 -6.34 31.42 0.19
CA CYS A 335 -7.11 31.39 1.43
C CYS A 335 -6.94 30.05 2.18
N TYR A 336 -6.79 28.95 1.43
CA TYR A 336 -6.66 27.60 1.97
C TYR A 336 -5.20 27.17 2.21
N TRP A 337 -4.23 28.04 1.92
CA TRP A 337 -2.81 27.71 1.93
C TRP A 337 -2.33 27.09 3.25
N ARG A 338 -2.83 27.58 4.40
CA ARG A 338 -2.44 27.04 5.72
C ARG A 338 -2.88 25.58 5.93
N HIS A 339 -4.05 25.21 5.43
CA HIS A 339 -4.56 23.84 5.53
C HIS A 339 -3.93 22.94 4.47
N LEU A 340 -3.78 23.42 3.23
CA LEU A 340 -3.08 22.68 2.18
C LEU A 340 -1.60 22.49 2.48
N SER A 341 -0.92 23.45 3.13
CA SER A 341 0.49 23.30 3.50
C SER A 341 0.69 22.20 4.53
N ALA A 342 -0.26 22.01 5.44
CA ALA A 342 -0.20 20.91 6.41
C ALA A 342 -0.31 19.54 5.71
N VAL A 343 -1.27 19.39 4.79
CA VAL A 343 -1.42 18.17 3.97
C VAL A 343 -0.17 17.95 3.11
N GLY A 344 0.31 18.98 2.41
CA GLY A 344 1.50 18.90 1.57
C GLY A 344 2.77 18.53 2.35
N THR A 345 2.96 19.08 3.56
CA THR A 345 4.09 18.73 4.44
C THR A 345 3.99 17.27 4.89
N GLY A 346 2.79 16.80 5.27
CA GLY A 346 2.56 15.39 5.62
C GLY A 346 2.87 14.45 4.46
N CYS A 347 2.32 14.72 3.27
CA CYS A 347 2.58 13.92 2.08
C CYS A 347 4.05 13.93 1.65
N LEU A 348 4.73 15.09 1.75
CA LEU A 348 6.16 15.18 1.47
C LEU A 348 6.98 14.34 2.46
N SER A 349 6.60 14.35 3.75
CA SER A 349 7.29 13.55 4.77
C SER A 349 7.13 12.04 4.54
N LEU A 350 5.92 11.58 4.17
CA LEU A 350 5.67 10.18 3.82
C LEU A 350 6.40 9.80 2.53
N PHE A 351 6.42 10.68 1.53
CA PHE A 351 7.18 10.43 0.30
C PHE A 351 8.68 10.28 0.57
N VAL A 352 9.27 11.13 1.41
CA VAL A 352 10.69 10.99 1.81
C VAL A 352 10.92 9.68 2.56
N PHE A 353 10.00 9.29 3.44
CA PHE A 353 10.05 8.02 4.14
C PHE A 353 10.05 6.83 3.16
N ASP A 354 9.11 6.78 2.22
CA ASP A 354 9.02 5.73 1.20
C ASP A 354 10.27 5.67 0.31
N MET A 355 10.84 6.83 -0.05
CA MET A 355 12.09 6.90 -0.81
C MET A 355 13.30 6.41 0.00
N CYS A 356 13.34 6.64 1.31
CA CYS A 356 14.40 6.15 2.19
C CYS A 356 14.28 4.66 2.49
N GLU A 357 13.07 4.11 2.55
CA GLU A 357 12.83 2.68 2.76
C GLU A 357 12.88 1.92 1.42
N ARG A 358 11.82 2.03 0.62
CA ARG A 358 11.65 1.28 -0.64
C ARG A 358 12.61 1.75 -1.73
N GLY A 359 12.99 3.03 -1.75
CA GLY A 359 13.98 3.52 -2.72
C GLY A 359 15.37 2.93 -2.51
N VAL A 360 15.79 2.70 -1.26
CA VAL A 360 17.07 2.05 -0.95
C VAL A 360 17.00 0.54 -1.20
N GLN A 361 15.85 -0.08 -0.94
CA GLN A 361 15.61 -1.50 -1.22
C GLN A 361 15.82 -1.87 -2.70
N LEU A 362 15.64 -0.94 -3.64
CA LEU A 362 15.92 -1.17 -5.06
C LEU A 362 17.38 -1.49 -5.36
N ARG A 363 18.31 -1.00 -4.53
CA ARG A 363 19.74 -1.28 -4.67
C ARG A 363 20.18 -2.41 -3.74
N ASN A 364 19.61 -2.49 -2.55
CA ASN A 364 19.89 -3.56 -1.59
C ASN A 364 18.58 -4.15 -1.04
N PRO A 365 18.13 -5.32 -1.52
CA PRO A 365 16.86 -5.90 -1.09
C PRO A 365 16.87 -6.35 0.38
N PHE A 366 18.05 -6.44 1.01
CA PHE A 366 18.21 -6.78 2.42
C PHE A 366 18.22 -5.55 3.34
N TYR A 367 18.05 -4.34 2.80
CA TYR A 367 17.96 -3.13 3.62
C TYR A 367 16.59 -3.04 4.32
N SER A 368 16.60 -2.61 5.59
CA SER A 368 15.39 -2.32 6.35
C SER A 368 15.66 -1.19 7.35
N ILE A 369 14.81 -0.16 7.34
CA ILE A 369 14.91 0.98 8.26
C ILE A 369 14.56 0.58 9.71
N TRP A 370 13.79 -0.50 9.87
CA TRP A 370 13.27 -1.02 11.13
C TRP A 370 14.33 -1.69 12.03
N VAL A 371 15.56 -1.82 11.54
CA VAL A 371 16.73 -2.30 12.30
C VAL A 371 17.17 -1.29 13.36
N THR A 372 16.80 -0.01 13.21
CA THR A 372 17.11 1.02 14.20
C THR A 372 16.17 0.93 15.42
N ASP A 373 16.70 1.23 16.62
CA ASP A 373 15.92 1.21 17.87
C ASP A 373 14.68 2.12 17.83
N LEU A 374 14.74 3.20 17.05
CA LEU A 374 13.61 4.10 16.80
C LEU A 374 12.56 3.44 15.89
N GLY A 375 13.00 2.76 14.83
CA GLY A 375 12.14 1.99 13.93
C GLY A 375 11.40 0.90 14.68
N THR A 376 12.09 0.07 15.47
CA THR A 376 11.44 -1.04 16.20
C THR A 376 10.32 -0.57 17.13
N LYS A 377 10.50 0.57 17.82
CA LYS A 377 9.45 1.17 18.68
C LYS A 377 8.21 1.61 17.90
N LEU A 378 8.42 2.16 16.71
CA LEU A 378 7.33 2.56 15.82
C LEU A 378 6.64 1.33 15.21
N ALA A 379 7.39 0.33 14.72
CA ALA A 379 6.85 -0.91 14.15
C ALA A 379 5.99 -1.71 15.15
N VAL A 380 6.45 -1.89 16.39
CA VAL A 380 5.67 -2.60 17.43
C VAL A 380 4.36 -1.87 17.75
N SER A 381 4.36 -0.54 17.73
CA SER A 381 3.15 0.26 17.92
C SER A 381 2.13 0.04 16.78
N PHE A 382 2.59 -0.08 15.53
CA PHE A 382 1.75 -0.38 14.36
C PHE A 382 1.32 -1.86 14.30
N GLN A 383 2.15 -2.81 14.72
CA GLN A 383 1.83 -4.23 14.65
C GLN A 383 0.77 -4.63 15.69
N ASN A 384 0.81 -4.06 16.89
CA ASN A 384 -0.25 -4.23 17.88
C ASN A 384 -1.62 -3.73 17.36
N TYR A 385 -1.63 -2.77 16.44
CA TYR A 385 -2.84 -2.31 15.76
C TYR A 385 -3.36 -3.36 14.76
N PHE A 386 -2.50 -3.94 13.90
CA PHE A 386 -2.90 -4.98 12.94
C PHE A 386 -3.34 -6.30 13.61
N VAL A 387 -2.71 -6.68 14.73
CA VAL A 387 -3.09 -7.89 15.49
C VAL A 387 -4.50 -7.76 16.10
N ALA A 388 -4.95 -6.53 16.41
CA ALA A 388 -6.31 -6.29 16.90
C ALA A 388 -7.39 -6.49 15.81
N GLU A 389 -7.05 -6.43 14.52
CA GLU A 389 -8.00 -6.62 13.41
C GLU A 389 -8.13 -8.09 12.95
N GLY A 390 -7.18 -8.97 13.28
CA GLY A 390 -7.13 -10.37 12.81
C GLY A 390 -8.03 -11.39 13.53
N GLN A 391 -8.89 -10.96 14.44
CA GLN A 391 -9.65 -11.84 15.36
C GLN A 391 -11.13 -12.08 15.00
N TRP A 392 -11.54 -11.93 13.74
CA TRP A 392 -12.90 -12.27 13.30
C TRP A 392 -12.91 -13.58 12.51
N LYS A 393 -12.95 -14.72 13.21
CA LYS A 393 -13.34 -16.01 12.61
C LYS A 393 -14.87 -16.11 12.61
N TRP A 394 -15.47 -16.07 11.43
CA TRP A 394 -16.87 -16.46 11.23
C TRP A 394 -16.92 -17.85 10.57
N ASP A 395 -18.04 -18.55 10.79
CA ASP A 395 -18.33 -19.97 10.52
C ASP A 395 -17.73 -20.62 9.26
N GLU A 396 -17.35 -21.89 9.38
CA GLU A 396 -16.54 -22.70 8.46
C GLU A 396 -17.19 -23.12 7.12
N ASP A 397 -18.40 -22.66 6.79
CA ASP A 397 -19.12 -23.16 5.60
C ASP A 397 -19.24 -22.17 4.42
N LEU A 398 -18.69 -20.95 4.53
CA LEU A 398 -18.50 -20.05 3.38
C LEU A 398 -17.03 -19.63 3.29
N GLN A 399 -16.28 -20.18 2.33
CA GLN A 399 -14.92 -19.73 1.99
C GLN A 399 -14.96 -18.37 1.28
N LEU A 400 -15.53 -17.34 1.93
CA LEU A 400 -15.45 -15.97 1.47
C LEU A 400 -14.10 -15.40 1.85
N GLU A 401 -13.32 -15.02 0.85
CA GLU A 401 -12.06 -14.35 1.04
C GLU A 401 -12.30 -12.87 1.41
N MET A 402 -12.52 -12.61 2.70
CA MET A 402 -12.86 -11.27 3.21
C MET A 402 -11.76 -10.24 2.92
N THR A 403 -10.50 -10.67 2.90
CA THR A 403 -9.36 -9.78 2.64
C THR A 403 -9.33 -9.32 1.19
N SER A 404 -9.52 -10.22 0.22
CA SER A 404 -9.59 -9.86 -1.20
C SER A 404 -10.86 -9.04 -1.50
N ALA A 405 -12.01 -9.41 -0.91
CA ALA A 405 -13.26 -8.64 -0.96
C ALA A 405 -13.07 -7.19 -0.47
N PHE A 406 -12.32 -7.01 0.62
CA PHE A 406 -12.00 -5.68 1.13
C PHE A 406 -11.18 -4.87 0.13
N PHE A 407 -10.08 -5.42 -0.40
CA PHE A 407 -9.25 -4.70 -1.37
C PHE A 407 -10.01 -4.32 -2.64
N THR A 408 -10.73 -5.26 -3.27
CA THR A 408 -11.49 -4.97 -4.50
C THR A 408 -12.68 -4.05 -4.22
N GLY A 409 -13.33 -4.20 -3.07
CA GLY A 409 -14.46 -3.39 -2.64
C GLY A 409 -14.06 -1.94 -2.41
N VAL A 410 -13.00 -1.69 -1.63
CA VAL A 410 -12.48 -0.34 -1.38
C VAL A 410 -11.99 0.30 -2.68
N TYR A 411 -11.27 -0.45 -3.52
CA TYR A 411 -10.84 0.04 -4.83
C TYR A 411 -12.02 0.42 -5.74
N GLY A 412 -13.07 -0.42 -5.79
CA GLY A 412 -14.31 -0.14 -6.50
C GLY A 412 -15.04 1.09 -5.95
N MET A 413 -15.08 1.23 -4.62
CA MET A 413 -15.71 2.36 -3.93
C MET A 413 -15.09 3.69 -4.32
N TRP A 414 -13.77 3.79 -4.30
CA TRP A 414 -13.09 5.01 -4.71
C TRP A 414 -13.35 5.35 -6.18
N ASN A 415 -13.33 4.35 -7.06
CA ASN A 415 -13.63 4.54 -8.47
C ASN A 415 -15.06 5.05 -8.71
N ILE A 416 -16.04 4.37 -8.12
CA ILE A 416 -17.46 4.72 -8.21
C ILE A 416 -17.70 6.11 -7.60
N TYR A 417 -17.07 6.42 -6.47
CA TYR A 417 -17.16 7.72 -5.81
C TYR A 417 -16.69 8.87 -6.70
N ILE A 418 -15.50 8.76 -7.31
CA ILE A 418 -14.97 9.81 -8.18
C ILE A 418 -15.79 9.93 -9.48
N ILE A 419 -16.20 8.82 -10.08
CA ILE A 419 -17.11 8.84 -11.24
C ILE A 419 -18.40 9.58 -10.88
N ALA A 420 -18.99 9.29 -9.72
CA ALA A 420 -20.20 9.96 -9.26
C ALA A 420 -19.97 11.46 -9.04
N LEU A 421 -18.84 11.86 -8.43
CA LEU A 421 -18.48 13.27 -8.26
C LEU A 421 -18.35 13.99 -9.61
N LEU A 422 -17.61 13.43 -10.57
CA LEU A 422 -17.45 14.01 -11.90
C LEU A 422 -18.80 14.13 -12.61
N CYS A 423 -19.66 13.11 -12.54
CA CYS A 423 -20.99 13.14 -13.16
C CYS A 423 -21.93 14.16 -12.51
N LEU A 424 -22.02 14.18 -11.17
CA LEU A 424 -22.99 15.01 -10.45
C LEU A 424 -22.62 16.49 -10.44
N TYR A 425 -21.32 16.80 -10.39
CA TYR A 425 -20.80 18.17 -10.41
C TYR A 425 -20.49 18.68 -11.82
N ALA A 426 -20.81 17.93 -12.88
CA ALA A 426 -20.70 18.41 -14.24
C ALA A 426 -21.69 19.57 -14.51
N PRO A 427 -21.34 20.52 -15.39
CA PRO A 427 -22.26 21.55 -15.85
C PRO A 427 -23.47 20.97 -16.60
N SER A 428 -24.68 21.44 -16.32
CA SER A 428 -25.95 20.97 -16.90
C SER A 428 -26.28 21.61 -18.26
N HIS A 429 -27.02 20.89 -19.11
CA HIS A 429 -27.41 21.32 -20.48
C HIS A 429 -28.56 22.33 -20.50
N LYS A 430 -29.12 22.72 -19.35
CA LYS A 430 -30.30 23.61 -19.28
C LYS A 430 -29.94 25.10 -19.20
N GLN A 431 -28.65 25.44 -19.11
CA GLN A 431 -28.14 26.81 -19.02
C GLN A 431 -26.98 27.02 -20.01
N TRP A 432 -27.10 26.48 -21.22
CA TRP A 432 -26.27 26.97 -22.32
C TRP A 432 -26.62 28.44 -22.58
N PRO A 433 -25.63 29.30 -22.89
CA PRO A 433 -25.97 30.62 -23.36
C PRO A 433 -26.84 30.45 -24.61
N ILE A 434 -28.08 30.91 -24.53
CA ILE A 434 -28.90 31.19 -25.69
C ILE A 434 -28.08 32.21 -26.49
N GLU A 435 -27.72 31.89 -27.73
CA GLU A 435 -27.12 32.88 -28.63
C GLU A 435 -27.97 34.16 -28.57
N PRO A 436 -27.38 35.35 -28.39
CA PRO A 436 -28.17 36.56 -28.39
C PRO A 436 -28.75 36.75 -29.80
N SER A 437 -30.02 36.40 -29.95
CA SER A 437 -30.82 36.72 -31.11
C SER A 437 -31.01 38.23 -31.18
N GLY A 438 -30.14 38.86 -31.97
CA GLY A 438 -30.46 40.10 -32.65
C GLY A 438 -30.08 41.40 -31.94
N LYS A 439 -29.51 42.28 -32.77
CA LYS A 439 -29.37 43.74 -32.66
C LYS A 439 -28.25 44.27 -31.76
N TYR A 440 -27.13 44.49 -32.45
CA TYR A 440 -26.31 45.70 -32.36
C TYR A 440 -27.02 46.85 -31.62
N ASN A 441 -26.53 47.25 -30.45
CA ASN A 441 -26.65 48.62 -30.00
C ASN A 441 -25.46 49.00 -29.11
N ARG A 442 -24.61 49.87 -29.65
CA ARG A 442 -23.60 50.63 -28.92
C ARG A 442 -24.29 51.35 -27.77
N ASN A 443 -23.93 51.07 -26.52
CA ASN A 443 -23.92 52.02 -25.39
C ASN A 443 -23.57 51.33 -24.04
N ILE A 444 -22.48 50.57 -23.99
CA ILE A 444 -21.87 50.11 -22.73
C ILE A 444 -20.62 50.96 -22.49
N TYR A 445 -20.82 52.24 -22.17
CA TYR A 445 -19.79 53.09 -21.56
C TYR A 445 -20.35 54.09 -20.53
N ILE A 446 -21.67 54.14 -20.31
CA ILE A 446 -22.30 55.14 -19.43
C ILE A 446 -22.78 54.56 -18.08
N TYR A 447 -23.01 53.25 -17.97
CA TYR A 447 -23.46 52.65 -16.70
C TYR A 447 -22.35 52.40 -15.67
N PHE A 448 -21.07 52.43 -16.06
CA PHE A 448 -19.95 52.19 -15.16
C PHE A 448 -19.52 53.44 -14.36
N LEU A 449 -19.95 54.64 -14.78
CA LEU A 449 -19.60 55.91 -14.10
C LEU A 449 -20.65 56.41 -13.10
N LEU A 450 -21.89 55.91 -13.14
CA LEU A 450 -22.97 56.34 -12.22
C LEU A 450 -23.14 55.42 -10.99
N TYR A 451 -22.61 54.19 -11.01
CA TYR A 451 -22.75 53.25 -9.89
C TYR A 451 -21.80 53.52 -8.71
N ARG A 452 -20.78 54.37 -8.90
CA ARG A 452 -19.77 54.67 -7.86
C ARG A 452 -20.12 55.88 -6.98
N MET A 453 -21.30 56.48 -7.14
CA MET A 453 -21.64 57.77 -6.51
C MET A 453 -22.98 57.81 -5.76
N SER A 454 -23.58 56.67 -5.42
CA SER A 454 -24.72 56.60 -4.50
C SER A 454 -24.39 55.72 -3.29
N LEU A 455 -23.63 56.35 -2.40
CA LEU A 455 -23.53 56.16 -0.96
C LEU A 455 -24.59 55.29 -0.26
N LYS A 456 -24.09 54.57 0.76
CA LYS A 456 -24.55 54.63 2.15
C LYS A 456 -26.00 55.11 2.32
N PHE A 457 -26.94 54.19 2.51
CA PHE A 457 -28.05 54.35 3.45
C PHE A 457 -28.61 52.96 3.72
N GLY A 458 -28.40 52.45 4.94
CA GLY A 458 -29.01 51.20 5.38
C GLY A 458 -30.50 51.38 5.67
N ILE A 459 -31.28 50.32 5.44
CA ILE A 459 -32.57 49.98 6.08
C ILE A 459 -32.76 48.46 5.90
N THR A 460 -33.39 47.86 6.91
CA THR A 460 -33.58 46.45 7.23
C THR A 460 -34.85 45.79 6.65
N HIS A 461 -34.82 44.44 6.59
CA HIS A 461 -35.92 43.45 6.72
C HIS A 461 -36.66 42.94 5.44
N PRO A 462 -37.36 41.78 5.50
CA PRO A 462 -36.81 40.42 5.39
C PRO A 462 -37.59 39.55 4.36
N GLU A 463 -37.07 38.42 3.88
CA GLU A 463 -37.91 37.30 3.42
C GLU A 463 -37.09 36.04 3.11
N GLN A 464 -37.80 34.93 3.03
CA GLN A 464 -37.48 33.65 3.65
C GLN A 464 -37.48 32.54 2.58
N ILE A 465 -36.93 31.37 2.96
CA ILE A 465 -37.26 30.02 2.45
C ILE A 465 -36.65 29.62 1.08
N GLU A 466 -35.63 28.75 1.11
CA GLU A 466 -35.74 27.31 0.74
C GLU A 466 -34.35 26.70 0.43
N ARG A 467 -33.59 26.27 1.46
CA ARG A 467 -32.38 25.44 1.22
C ARG A 467 -31.98 24.55 2.40
N THR A 468 -32.95 23.99 3.11
CA THR A 468 -32.74 23.06 4.24
C THR A 468 -32.76 21.58 3.86
N GLU A 469 -33.02 21.23 2.59
CA GLU A 469 -33.07 19.82 2.16
C GLU A 469 -31.79 19.34 1.46
N LEU A 470 -31.01 20.25 0.84
CA LEU A 470 -29.75 19.91 0.17
C LEU A 470 -28.63 19.62 1.20
N SER A 471 -28.60 20.37 2.29
CA SER A 471 -27.66 20.18 3.40
C SER A 471 -27.88 18.87 4.16
N ARG A 472 -29.13 18.41 4.32
CA ARG A 472 -29.43 17.10 4.92
C ARG A 472 -29.03 15.92 4.02
N LYS A 473 -29.23 16.03 2.71
CA LYS A 473 -28.88 14.96 1.76
C LYS A 473 -27.37 14.78 1.60
N VAL A 474 -26.60 15.87 1.64
CA VAL A 474 -25.13 15.81 1.59
C VAL A 474 -24.52 15.39 2.93
N ALA A 475 -25.06 15.88 4.05
CA ALA A 475 -24.56 15.52 5.39
C ALA A 475 -24.73 14.02 5.73
N ILE A 476 -25.68 13.30 5.13
CA ILE A 476 -25.85 11.85 5.32
C ILE A 476 -24.75 11.06 4.58
N LEU A 477 -24.35 11.52 3.39
CA LEU A 477 -23.28 10.91 2.59
C LEU A 477 -21.88 11.22 3.15
N THR A 478 -21.63 12.46 3.62
CA THR A 478 -20.36 12.81 4.25
C THR A 478 -20.26 12.35 5.70
N LYS A 479 -21.34 12.28 6.49
CA LYS A 479 -21.27 11.66 7.82
C LYS A 479 -20.89 10.20 7.74
N PHE A 480 -21.42 9.43 6.79
CA PHE A 480 -21.10 8.00 6.72
C PHE A 480 -19.62 7.76 6.41
N SER A 481 -19.01 8.54 5.53
CA SER A 481 -17.58 8.42 5.20
C SER A 481 -16.66 9.05 6.27
N LEU A 482 -17.04 10.19 6.86
CA LEU A 482 -16.22 10.90 7.86
C LEU A 482 -16.30 10.26 9.25
N LEU A 483 -17.44 9.68 9.67
CA LEU A 483 -17.50 8.90 10.93
C LEU A 483 -16.67 7.62 10.84
N TYR A 484 -16.58 7.03 9.64
CA TYR A 484 -15.76 5.84 9.40
C TYR A 484 -14.27 6.20 9.42
N LEU A 485 -13.89 7.33 8.81
CA LEU A 485 -12.52 7.87 8.88
C LEU A 485 -12.12 8.32 10.30
N LEU A 486 -13.01 8.98 11.04
CA LEU A 486 -12.75 9.42 12.43
C LEU A 486 -12.66 8.24 13.39
N ARG A 487 -13.41 7.15 13.15
CA ARG A 487 -13.23 5.87 13.89
C ARG A 487 -11.93 5.17 13.56
N MET A 488 -11.44 5.28 12.32
CA MET A 488 -10.14 4.71 11.89
C MET A 488 -8.94 5.47 12.47
N VAL A 489 -9.00 6.80 12.57
CA VAL A 489 -7.81 7.61 12.90
C VAL A 489 -7.68 7.90 14.40
N MET A 490 -8.77 7.96 15.17
CA MET A 490 -8.73 8.27 16.62
C MET A 490 -9.86 7.59 17.43
N PRO A 491 -9.68 6.34 17.90
CA PRO A 491 -10.73 5.64 18.66
C PRO A 491 -11.04 6.27 20.04
N ASN A 492 -10.12 7.07 20.60
CA ASN A 492 -10.29 7.72 21.92
C ASN A 492 -10.80 9.18 21.86
N PHE A 493 -11.28 9.67 20.72
CA PHE A 493 -11.74 11.06 20.61
C PHE A 493 -12.96 11.38 21.50
N ARG A 494 -13.72 10.36 21.91
CA ARG A 494 -14.88 10.50 22.80
C ARG A 494 -14.48 10.85 24.24
N ASP A 495 -13.30 10.42 24.70
CA ASP A 495 -12.84 10.65 26.08
C ASP A 495 -12.21 12.04 26.29
N ILE A 496 -11.78 12.68 25.20
CA ILE A 496 -11.20 14.04 25.25
C ILE A 496 -12.29 15.11 25.33
N LEU A 497 -13.47 14.86 24.74
CA LEU A 497 -14.60 15.82 24.76
C LEU A 497 -15.39 15.81 26.09
N TYR A 498 -15.27 14.78 26.93
CA TYR A 498 -16.02 14.67 28.19
C TYR A 498 -15.23 15.02 29.46
N LYS A 499 -13.97 15.45 29.35
CA LYS A 499 -13.14 15.88 30.49
C LYS A 499 -13.10 17.39 30.75
N ARG A 500 -14.04 18.15 30.16
CA ARG A 500 -14.37 19.52 30.61
C ARG A 500 -15.82 19.58 31.08
N LYS A 501 -16.03 19.15 32.31
CA LYS A 501 -16.98 19.76 33.25
C LYS A 501 -16.44 19.61 34.65
#